data_AF-A0A6A8AIF6-F1
#
_entry.id   AF-A0A6A8AIF6-F1
#
_cell.length_a   1.000
_cell.length_b   1.000
_cell.length_c   1.000
_cell.angle_alpha   90.00
_cell.angle_beta   90.00
_cell.angle_gamma   90.00
#
_symmetry.space_group_name_H-M   'P 1'
#
loop_
_entity.id
_entity.type
_entity.pdbx_description
1 polymer ?
#
loop_
_entity_poly.entity_id
_entity_poly.type
_entity_poly.pdbx_seq_one_letter_code
_entity_poly.pdbx_strand_id
1 'polypeptide(L)'
;MAHININIKIIILVTIVAVAIFTGCLEEVVQTSTKLPKIPELTEFFNPNITEQTLPYSKASGSRVCLVNYKNATDPTWNELMSFLEKDDSDEQPYIESSFVCADFAEMLHNNAEASGIKAAFVSVDFVVGEGHALNAFNTTDRGQVYVDCTGKGFHPPVSPSRISQETDSYREYHHFDYSSDKIAYVVDGKEYGSISIDKATSPEYWFYEDYNQKWDAYDRALEAYNSDIEEYNKAVEAYERDVDAYETAVGGRTHISDPEEYERLDKMYNDLKARENELDISGRELGARRDRLDERQEELGYYRWESLGVVMSVDGYW
;
A
#
# COMPACT_ATOMS: atom_id res chain seq x y z
N MET A 1 -5.10 9.50 -64.52
CA MET A 1 -4.26 8.44 -63.92
C MET A 1 -3.92 8.87 -62.51
N ALA A 2 -4.47 8.21 -61.50
CA ALA A 2 -4.20 8.51 -60.10
C ALA A 2 -3.53 7.30 -59.45
N HIS A 3 -2.46 7.53 -58.69
CA HIS A 3 -1.74 6.53 -57.92
C HIS A 3 -2.29 6.48 -56.49
N ILE A 4 -2.49 5.29 -55.94
CA ILE A 4 -2.86 5.09 -54.53
C ILE A 4 -1.56 5.01 -53.71
N ASN A 5 -1.45 5.83 -52.67
CA ASN A 5 -0.27 5.88 -51.81
C ASN A 5 -0.46 4.90 -50.65
N ILE A 6 0.04 3.67 -50.81
CA ILE A 6 -0.08 2.59 -49.83
C ILE A 6 1.10 2.66 -48.87
N ASN A 7 0.97 3.45 -47.80
CA ASN A 7 1.88 3.43 -46.66
C ASN A 7 1.12 3.79 -45.38
N ILE A 8 0.37 2.82 -44.84
CA ILE A 8 -0.04 2.83 -43.44
C ILE A 8 0.90 1.86 -42.74
N LYS A 9 2.01 2.36 -42.19
CA LYS A 9 2.88 1.56 -41.32
C LYS A 9 2.38 1.71 -39.90
N ILE A 10 1.84 0.63 -39.36
CA ILE A 10 1.52 0.48 -37.94
C ILE A 10 2.85 0.44 -37.17
N ILE A 11 3.09 1.43 -36.32
CA ILE A 11 4.11 1.34 -35.25
C ILE A 11 3.36 1.57 -33.94
N ILE A 12 2.81 0.49 -33.38
CA ILE A 12 2.42 0.47 -31.97
C ILE A 12 3.65 0.03 -31.20
N LEU A 13 4.30 1.00 -30.52
CA LEU A 13 5.47 0.75 -29.70
C LEU A 13 5.01 0.28 -28.31
N VAL A 14 4.76 -1.02 -28.15
CA VAL A 14 4.63 -1.64 -26.82
C VAL A 14 6.03 -1.99 -26.33
N THR A 15 6.62 -1.11 -25.52
CA THR A 15 7.93 -1.37 -24.90
C THR A 15 7.76 -2.29 -23.69
N ILE A 16 8.12 -3.57 -23.84
CA ILE A 16 8.22 -4.54 -22.75
C ILE A 16 9.68 -4.54 -22.27
N VAL A 17 9.92 -4.11 -21.03
CA VAL A 17 11.22 -4.28 -20.36
C VAL A 17 11.06 -5.36 -19.30
N ALA A 18 11.54 -6.56 -19.61
CA ALA A 18 11.68 -7.67 -18.66
C ALA A 18 13.15 -7.72 -18.19
N VAL A 19 13.38 -7.46 -16.90
CA VAL A 19 14.69 -7.64 -16.26
C VAL A 19 14.68 -8.98 -15.53
N ALA A 20 15.44 -9.94 -16.04
CA ALA A 20 15.66 -11.23 -15.39
C ALA A 20 16.83 -11.12 -14.40
N ILE A 21 16.57 -11.39 -13.13
CA ILE A 21 17.58 -11.48 -12.07
C ILE A 21 18.17 -12.89 -12.09
N PHE A 22 19.49 -12.97 -12.28
CA PHE A 22 20.26 -14.20 -12.22
C PHE A 22 20.72 -14.43 -10.77
N THR A 23 20.14 -15.45 -10.13
CA THR A 23 20.56 -15.97 -8.81
C THR A 23 21.79 -16.85 -8.94
N GLY A 24 22.76 -16.68 -8.04
CA GLY A 24 23.78 -17.68 -7.78
C GLY A 24 24.90 -17.17 -6.89
N CYS A 25 24.83 -17.49 -5.59
CA CYS A 25 26.00 -17.77 -4.76
C CYS A 25 25.56 -18.36 -3.42
N LEU A 26 25.79 -19.65 -3.23
CA LEU A 26 25.93 -20.29 -1.93
C LEU A 26 27.31 -20.93 -1.91
N GLU A 27 28.11 -20.63 -0.89
CA GLU A 27 28.91 -21.65 -0.20
C GLU A 27 29.36 -21.13 1.19
N GLU A 28 29.35 -22.07 2.13
CA GLU A 28 29.50 -21.95 3.57
C GLU A 28 30.94 -21.68 4.02
N VAL A 29 31.09 -21.00 5.17
CA VAL A 29 32.32 -21.07 5.99
C VAL A 29 31.99 -21.07 7.49
N VAL A 30 32.19 -22.25 8.09
CA VAL A 30 32.87 -22.56 9.38
C VAL A 30 32.18 -22.34 10.74
N GLN A 31 31.92 -23.50 11.36
CA GLN A 31 32.07 -23.92 12.77
C GLN A 31 32.66 -22.89 13.78
N THR A 32 32.07 -22.80 14.98
CA THR A 32 32.59 -23.50 16.17
C THR A 32 31.73 -23.29 17.43
N SER A 33 31.70 -24.35 18.23
CA SER A 33 31.21 -24.50 19.60
C SER A 33 31.75 -23.43 20.58
N THR A 34 30.97 -23.02 21.59
CA THR A 34 31.23 -23.39 23.01
C THR A 34 30.24 -22.79 24.02
N LYS A 35 29.79 -23.67 24.93
CA LYS A 35 29.43 -23.47 26.35
C LYS A 35 28.27 -22.53 26.74
N LEU A 36 27.20 -23.15 27.25
CA LEU A 36 26.23 -22.53 28.15
C LEU A 36 26.92 -21.99 29.42
N PRO A 37 26.65 -20.73 29.82
CA PRO A 37 26.94 -20.24 31.16
C PRO A 37 25.85 -20.67 32.14
N LYS A 38 26.28 -20.92 33.39
CA LYS A 38 25.43 -21.22 34.55
C LYS A 38 24.54 -20.02 34.91
N ILE A 39 23.28 -20.32 35.25
CA ILE A 39 22.30 -19.40 35.81
C ILE A 39 22.75 -18.96 37.21
N PRO A 40 22.90 -17.65 37.49
CA PRO A 40 23.02 -17.14 38.85
C PRO A 40 21.62 -17.02 39.50
N GLU A 41 21.56 -17.33 40.79
CA GLU A 41 20.43 -17.15 41.71
C GLU A 41 19.65 -15.85 41.51
N LEU A 42 18.31 -15.96 41.48
CA LEU A 42 17.35 -14.85 41.55
C LEU A 42 17.53 -14.08 42.86
N THR A 43 18.35 -13.04 42.79
CA THR A 43 18.18 -11.87 43.63
C THR A 43 17.29 -10.92 42.84
N GLU A 44 16.14 -10.54 43.38
CA GLU A 44 15.35 -9.43 42.86
C GLU A 44 16.24 -8.18 42.92
N PHE A 45 16.94 -7.91 41.82
CA PHE A 45 17.64 -6.66 41.60
C PHE A 45 16.57 -5.59 41.47
N PHE A 46 16.20 -4.96 42.58
CA PHE A 46 15.50 -3.69 42.56
C PHE A 46 16.38 -2.71 41.78
N ASN A 47 16.09 -2.51 40.51
CA ASN A 47 16.65 -1.41 39.73
C ASN A 47 15.82 -0.17 40.07
N PRO A 48 16.33 0.80 40.86
CA PRO A 48 15.55 1.96 41.29
C PRO A 48 15.13 2.87 40.14
N ASN A 49 15.63 2.62 38.93
CA ASN A 49 15.33 3.38 37.72
C ASN A 49 14.13 2.83 36.93
N ILE A 50 13.59 1.65 37.29
CA ILE A 50 12.41 1.09 36.64
C ILE A 50 11.22 1.03 37.60
N THR A 51 10.02 1.14 37.07
CA THR A 51 8.77 0.83 37.76
C THR A 51 7.94 -0.12 36.91
N GLU A 52 7.43 -1.18 37.51
CA GLU A 52 6.55 -2.12 36.83
C GLU A 52 5.08 -1.81 37.14
N GLN A 53 4.24 -1.83 36.10
CA GLN A 53 2.80 -1.63 36.22
C GLN A 53 2.05 -2.77 35.53
N THR A 54 1.28 -3.53 36.31
CA THR A 54 0.39 -4.56 35.77
C THR A 54 -0.99 -3.95 35.48
N LEU A 55 -1.45 -4.08 34.24
CA LEU A 55 -2.75 -3.57 33.79
C LEU A 55 -3.84 -4.64 33.87
N PRO A 56 -5.13 -4.26 33.91
CA PRO A 56 -6.25 -5.20 33.92
C PRO A 56 -6.58 -5.81 32.54
N TYR A 57 -5.65 -5.76 31.57
CA TYR A 57 -5.80 -6.36 30.24
C TYR A 57 -5.01 -7.65 30.13
N SER A 58 -5.52 -8.60 29.36
CA SER A 58 -4.90 -9.91 29.18
C SER A 58 -4.18 -10.01 27.84
N LYS A 59 -2.99 -10.58 27.87
CA LYS A 59 -2.27 -11.12 26.71
C LYS A 59 -2.93 -12.40 26.20
N ALA A 60 -2.52 -12.87 25.03
CA ALA A 60 -3.01 -14.14 24.46
C ALA A 60 -2.80 -15.33 25.40
N SER A 61 -1.68 -15.31 26.14
CA SER A 61 -1.33 -16.32 27.17
C SER A 61 -2.28 -16.35 28.38
N GLY A 62 -3.17 -15.37 28.53
CA GLY A 62 -4.02 -15.16 29.69
C GLY A 62 -3.32 -14.47 30.87
N SER A 63 -2.01 -14.18 30.76
CA SER A 63 -1.30 -13.32 31.70
C SER A 63 -1.70 -11.85 31.51
N ARG A 64 -1.54 -11.03 32.56
CA ARG A 64 -1.82 -9.59 32.47
C ARG A 64 -0.70 -8.85 31.74
N VAL A 65 -1.08 -7.75 31.10
CA VAL A 65 -0.13 -6.80 30.52
C VAL A 65 0.76 -6.22 31.63
N CYS A 66 2.07 -6.21 31.41
CA CYS A 66 3.07 -5.68 32.35
C CYS A 66 3.97 -4.64 31.67
N LEU A 67 3.79 -3.38 32.06
CA LEU A 67 4.60 -2.26 31.57
C LEU A 67 5.84 -2.09 32.45
N VAL A 68 6.99 -1.86 31.82
CA VAL A 68 8.25 -1.54 32.47
C VAL A 68 8.65 -0.11 32.12
N ASN A 69 8.40 0.83 33.03
CA ASN A 69 8.64 2.25 32.79
C ASN A 69 10.01 2.64 33.32
N TYR A 70 10.80 3.36 32.53
CA TYR A 70 12.13 3.85 32.88
C TYR A 70 12.07 5.31 33.29
N LYS A 71 12.58 5.65 34.48
CA LYS A 71 12.55 7.03 35.01
C LYS A 71 13.27 8.07 34.13
N ASN A 72 14.19 7.62 33.29
CA ASN A 72 14.95 8.44 32.37
C ASN A 72 14.41 8.42 30.92
N ALA A 73 13.32 7.70 30.65
CA ALA A 73 12.66 7.79 29.36
C ALA A 73 12.00 9.16 29.20
N THR A 74 12.08 9.73 28.00
CA THR A 74 11.62 11.08 27.70
C THR A 74 10.73 11.11 26.47
N ASP A 75 9.88 12.13 26.39
CA ASP A 75 9.05 12.44 25.23
C ASP A 75 9.95 12.64 23.98
N PRO A 76 9.77 11.87 22.89
CA PRO A 76 10.59 11.99 21.69
C PRO A 76 10.18 13.21 20.84
N THR A 77 10.97 13.60 19.85
CA THR A 77 10.46 14.33 18.67
C THR A 77 9.74 13.37 17.71
N TRP A 78 8.94 13.88 16.78
CA TRP A 78 8.34 13.07 15.73
C TRP A 78 9.38 12.24 14.96
N ASN A 79 10.51 12.87 14.60
CA ASN A 79 11.56 12.18 13.84
C ASN A 79 12.27 11.09 14.66
N GLU A 80 12.47 11.31 15.97
CA GLU A 80 13.00 10.28 16.87
C GLU A 80 12.03 9.11 17.01
N LEU A 81 10.72 9.39 17.10
CA LEU A 81 9.68 8.35 17.12
C LEU A 81 9.70 7.52 15.82
N MET A 82 9.66 8.15 14.65
CA MET A 82 9.72 7.42 13.36
C MET A 82 11.01 6.59 13.24
N SER A 83 12.15 7.17 13.62
CA SER A 83 13.44 6.47 13.58
C SER A 83 13.55 5.29 14.55
N PHE A 84 12.74 5.30 15.62
CA PHE A 84 12.60 4.19 16.55
C PHE A 84 11.73 3.10 15.95
N LEU A 85 10.54 3.46 15.44
CA LEU A 85 9.60 2.50 14.82
C LEU A 85 10.26 1.76 13.63
N GLU A 86 10.97 2.47 12.75
CA GLU A 86 11.71 1.85 11.63
C GLU A 86 12.77 0.80 12.03
N LYS A 87 13.18 0.76 13.31
CA LYS A 87 14.20 -0.17 13.82
C LYS A 87 13.65 -1.20 14.80
N ASP A 88 12.49 -0.92 15.37
CA ASP A 88 11.82 -1.82 16.29
C ASP A 88 11.19 -2.95 15.49
N ASP A 89 11.33 -4.19 15.93
CA ASP A 89 10.87 -5.38 15.22
C ASP A 89 9.54 -5.91 15.78
N SER A 90 8.82 -5.11 16.59
CA SER A 90 7.57 -5.53 17.19
C SER A 90 6.53 -5.92 16.14
N ASP A 91 6.48 -5.18 15.03
CA ASP A 91 5.53 -5.34 13.94
C ASP A 91 5.84 -6.56 13.05
N GLU A 92 7.04 -7.14 13.17
CA GLU A 92 7.46 -8.37 12.48
C GLU A 92 6.87 -9.63 13.11
N GLN A 93 6.38 -9.55 14.36
CA GLN A 93 5.68 -10.68 14.97
C GLN A 93 4.34 -10.92 14.25
N PRO A 94 3.98 -12.18 13.95
CA PRO A 94 2.68 -12.49 13.39
C PRO A 94 1.58 -12.37 14.44
N TYR A 95 0.41 -11.85 14.06
CA TYR A 95 -0.77 -11.90 14.90
C TYR A 95 -1.31 -13.33 14.95
N ILE A 96 -1.38 -13.90 16.15
CA ILE A 96 -1.89 -15.26 16.38
C ILE A 96 -2.79 -15.21 17.60
N GLU A 97 -4.12 -15.33 17.40
CA GLU A 97 -5.13 -15.23 18.47
C GLU A 97 -4.81 -16.05 19.73
N SER A 98 -4.15 -17.21 19.57
CA SER A 98 -3.84 -18.12 20.68
C SER A 98 -2.49 -17.85 21.37
N SER A 99 -1.61 -17.02 20.81
CA SER A 99 -0.26 -16.81 21.36
C SER A 99 0.28 -15.38 21.34
N PHE A 100 -0.24 -14.50 20.48
CA PHE A 100 0.25 -13.14 20.33
C PHE A 100 -0.83 -12.21 19.74
N VAL A 101 -1.49 -11.42 20.59
CA VAL A 101 -2.58 -10.50 20.19
C VAL A 101 -2.20 -9.04 20.38
N CYS A 102 -3.09 -8.10 20.07
CA CYS A 102 -2.83 -6.65 20.14
C CYS A 102 -2.26 -6.20 21.49
N ALA A 103 -2.70 -6.80 22.60
CA ALA A 103 -2.17 -6.52 23.93
C ALA A 103 -0.69 -6.95 24.08
N ASP A 104 -0.27 -8.05 23.46
CA ASP A 104 1.12 -8.51 23.45
C ASP A 104 2.00 -7.55 22.61
N PHE A 105 1.53 -7.12 21.44
CA PHE A 105 2.21 -6.11 20.61
C PHE A 105 2.39 -4.80 21.37
N ALA A 106 1.32 -4.28 21.97
CA ALA A 106 1.35 -2.99 22.65
C ALA A 106 2.21 -3.02 23.94
N GLU A 107 2.26 -4.15 24.66
CA GLU A 107 3.22 -4.35 25.76
C GLU A 107 4.66 -4.34 25.26
N MET A 108 4.93 -5.07 24.17
CA MET A 108 6.27 -5.23 23.60
C MET A 108 6.82 -3.90 23.09
N LEU A 109 6.06 -3.17 22.25
CA LEU A 109 6.47 -1.88 21.71
C LEU A 109 6.69 -0.84 22.82
N HIS A 110 5.79 -0.80 23.82
CA HIS A 110 5.95 0.05 24.99
C HIS A 110 7.29 -0.21 25.70
N ASN A 111 7.56 -1.47 26.04
CA ASN A 111 8.73 -1.85 26.81
C ASN A 111 10.03 -1.65 26.02
N ASN A 112 10.00 -1.87 24.70
CA ASN A 112 11.13 -1.58 23.81
C ASN A 112 11.42 -0.07 23.70
N ALA A 113 10.38 0.76 23.61
CA ALA A 113 10.52 2.21 23.60
C ALA A 113 11.13 2.73 24.90
N GLU A 114 10.57 2.32 26.04
CA GLU A 114 11.06 2.70 27.38
C GLU A 114 12.51 2.27 27.60
N ALA A 115 12.87 1.04 27.20
CA ALA A 115 14.25 0.55 27.24
C ALA A 115 15.20 1.34 26.33
N SER A 116 14.66 1.94 25.25
CA SER A 116 15.38 2.84 24.34
C SER A 116 15.41 4.30 24.81
N GLY A 117 14.84 4.60 25.98
CA GLY A 117 14.77 5.94 26.54
C GLY A 117 13.66 6.81 25.95
N ILE A 118 12.70 6.21 25.23
CA ILE A 118 11.53 6.88 24.67
C ILE A 118 10.33 6.58 25.56
N LYS A 119 9.70 7.63 26.07
CA LYS A 119 8.52 7.48 26.91
C LYS A 119 7.32 7.03 26.09
N ALA A 120 6.66 5.98 26.54
CA ALA A 120 5.49 5.42 25.85
C ALA A 120 4.32 5.23 26.81
N ALA A 121 3.14 5.00 26.24
CA ALA A 121 1.98 4.52 26.97
C ALA A 121 1.38 3.30 26.26
N PHE A 122 0.77 2.42 27.06
CA PHE A 122 -0.22 1.46 26.56
C PHE A 122 -1.57 2.15 26.44
N VAL A 123 -2.32 1.85 25.38
CA VAL A 123 -3.64 2.42 25.12
C VAL A 123 -4.63 1.30 24.83
N SER A 124 -5.77 1.32 25.53
CA SER A 124 -6.95 0.53 25.18
C SER A 124 -7.93 1.41 24.42
N VAL A 125 -8.49 0.88 23.34
CA VAL A 125 -9.53 1.52 22.54
C VAL A 125 -10.75 0.62 22.54
N ASP A 126 -11.89 1.13 22.98
CA ASP A 126 -13.16 0.44 22.82
C ASP A 126 -13.91 1.02 21.62
N PHE A 127 -14.58 0.16 20.86
CA PHE A 127 -15.44 0.56 19.75
C PHE A 127 -16.92 0.49 20.12
N VAL A 128 -17.75 1.26 19.41
CA VAL A 128 -19.21 1.19 19.54
C VAL A 128 -19.73 -0.21 19.20
N VAL A 129 -19.08 -0.87 18.22
CA VAL A 129 -19.37 -2.24 17.79
C VAL A 129 -18.04 -2.93 17.50
N GLY A 130 -17.86 -4.15 18.01
CA GLY A 130 -16.65 -4.94 17.80
C GLY A 130 -15.92 -5.27 19.11
N GLU A 131 -14.80 -5.95 18.99
CA GLU A 131 -13.87 -6.18 20.10
C GLU A 131 -12.97 -4.94 20.29
N GLY A 132 -12.54 -4.68 21.53
CA GLY A 132 -11.58 -3.60 21.79
C GLY A 132 -10.21 -3.87 21.17
N HIS A 133 -9.40 -2.82 21.06
CA HIS A 133 -8.06 -2.87 20.48
C HIS A 133 -7.02 -2.30 21.44
N ALA A 134 -5.77 -2.73 21.31
CA ALA A 134 -4.67 -2.22 22.11
C ALA A 134 -3.56 -1.67 21.18
N LEU A 135 -3.02 -0.51 21.54
CA LEU A 135 -2.00 0.21 20.78
C LEU A 135 -1.15 1.08 21.73
N ASN A 136 -0.26 1.91 21.19
CA ASN A 136 0.60 2.77 22.00
C ASN A 136 0.38 4.26 21.75
N ALA A 137 0.65 5.08 22.78
CA ALA A 137 0.70 6.54 22.65
C ALA A 137 2.10 7.06 22.98
N PHE A 138 2.50 8.09 22.24
CA PHE A 138 3.76 8.80 22.42
C PHE A 138 3.47 10.29 22.44
N ASN A 139 3.90 11.01 23.48
CA ASN A 139 3.84 12.46 23.48
C ASN A 139 5.06 12.98 22.75
N THR A 140 4.89 13.49 21.53
CA THR A 140 5.99 14.12 20.82
C THR A 140 6.16 15.57 21.24
N THR A 141 7.40 16.01 21.34
CA THR A 141 7.75 17.38 21.77
C THR A 141 7.41 18.46 20.74
N ASP A 142 7.20 18.07 19.47
CA ASP A 142 7.02 18.97 18.34
C ASP A 142 5.69 18.79 17.58
N ARG A 143 4.97 17.67 17.77
CA ARG A 143 3.69 17.39 17.07
C ARG A 143 2.55 16.93 17.98
N GLY A 144 2.75 16.97 19.30
CA GLY A 144 1.74 16.54 20.27
C GLY A 144 1.63 15.02 20.37
N GLN A 145 0.48 14.53 20.81
CA GLN A 145 0.29 13.09 21.03
C GLN A 145 0.12 12.34 19.71
N VAL A 146 0.80 11.20 19.61
CA VAL A 146 0.77 10.31 18.44
C VAL A 146 0.36 8.93 18.91
N TYR A 147 -0.61 8.32 18.25
CA TYR A 147 -0.97 6.92 18.47
C TYR A 147 -0.29 6.04 17.42
N VAL A 148 0.29 4.93 17.86
CA VAL A 148 0.99 3.97 17.01
C VAL A 148 0.37 2.61 17.20
N ASP A 149 0.01 1.97 16.10
CA ASP A 149 -0.51 0.61 16.05
C ASP A 149 0.46 -0.27 15.26
N CYS A 150 1.26 -1.04 16.00
CA CYS A 150 2.24 -1.99 15.47
C CYS A 150 1.67 -3.42 15.37
N THR A 151 0.34 -3.59 15.45
CA THR A 151 -0.26 -4.93 15.40
C THR A 151 0.10 -5.59 14.06
N GLY A 152 0.83 -6.70 14.16
CA GLY A 152 1.53 -7.32 13.05
C GLY A 152 0.66 -8.04 12.03
N LYS A 153 1.32 -8.63 11.03
CA LYS A 153 0.69 -9.32 9.90
C LYS A 153 -0.27 -10.40 10.39
N GLY A 154 -1.47 -10.43 9.80
CA GLY A 154 -2.50 -11.45 10.08
C GLY A 154 -3.69 -10.98 10.93
N PHE A 155 -3.63 -9.79 11.55
CA PHE A 155 -4.75 -9.24 12.31
C PHE A 155 -5.86 -8.72 11.40
N HIS A 156 -5.54 -7.68 10.64
CA HIS A 156 -6.39 -7.04 9.67
C HIS A 156 -5.47 -6.76 8.48
N PRO A 157 -5.67 -7.33 7.27
CA PRO A 157 -4.81 -7.10 6.13
C PRO A 157 -5.17 -5.79 5.40
N PRO A 158 -4.23 -5.13 4.72
CA PRO A 158 -4.53 -3.88 4.05
C PRO A 158 -5.23 -4.18 2.72
N VAL A 159 -6.02 -3.21 2.25
CA VAL A 159 -6.73 -3.27 0.97
C VAL A 159 -5.89 -2.58 -0.10
N SER A 160 -5.68 -3.26 -1.23
CA SER A 160 -5.04 -2.68 -2.41
C SER A 160 -6.12 -2.31 -3.43
N PRO A 161 -6.01 -1.15 -4.11
CA PRO A 161 -6.89 -0.83 -5.22
C PRO A 161 -6.80 -1.90 -6.31
N SER A 162 -7.93 -2.16 -6.98
CA SER A 162 -7.97 -3.07 -8.13
C SER A 162 -7.00 -2.54 -9.20
N ARG A 163 -5.91 -3.28 -9.46
CA ARG A 163 -4.86 -2.85 -10.42
C ARG A 163 -5.46 -2.49 -11.77
N ILE A 164 -4.84 -1.52 -12.45
CA ILE A 164 -5.13 -1.18 -13.86
C ILE A 164 -5.21 -2.48 -14.66
N SER A 165 -6.37 -2.76 -15.24
CA SER A 165 -6.62 -3.99 -15.99
C SER A 165 -5.87 -3.96 -17.32
N GLN A 166 -4.60 -4.36 -17.28
CA GLN A 166 -3.94 -4.97 -18.44
C GLN A 166 -3.56 -6.38 -18.02
N GLU A 167 -4.31 -7.33 -18.58
CA GLU A 167 -4.17 -8.79 -18.55
C GLU A 167 -2.83 -9.30 -17.98
N THR A 168 -2.83 -10.08 -16.90
CA THR A 168 -3.08 -11.52 -17.04
C THR A 168 -3.56 -12.16 -15.73
N ASP A 169 -4.63 -12.91 -15.89
CA ASP A 169 -5.39 -13.67 -14.91
C ASP A 169 -4.65 -14.94 -14.40
N SER A 170 -3.34 -14.84 -14.16
CA SER A 170 -2.54 -15.93 -13.58
C SER A 170 -1.60 -15.51 -12.45
N TYR A 171 -1.63 -14.23 -12.07
CA TYR A 171 -0.83 -13.67 -10.97
C TYR A 171 -1.71 -13.04 -9.88
N ARG A 172 -2.82 -13.71 -9.51
CA ARG A 172 -3.40 -13.61 -8.15
C ARG A 172 -2.57 -14.42 -7.14
N GLU A 173 -1.28 -14.54 -7.40
CA GLU A 173 -0.34 -14.97 -6.37
C GLU A 173 -0.41 -13.86 -5.31
N TYR A 174 -0.74 -14.25 -4.09
CA TYR A 174 -0.64 -13.40 -2.91
C TYR A 174 0.74 -12.75 -2.95
N HIS A 175 0.84 -11.55 -3.53
CA HIS A 175 1.98 -10.70 -3.30
C HIS A 175 1.99 -10.57 -1.78
N HIS A 176 2.97 -11.23 -1.16
CA HIS A 176 3.50 -10.78 0.11
C HIS A 176 3.91 -9.34 -0.17
N PHE A 177 2.95 -8.42 -0.01
CA PHE A 177 3.29 -7.02 0.04
C PHE A 177 4.23 -6.94 1.22
N ASP A 178 5.47 -6.57 0.94
CA ASP A 178 6.44 -6.24 1.95
C ASP A 178 6.03 -4.88 2.52
N TYR A 179 4.99 -4.91 3.35
CA TYR A 179 4.54 -3.78 4.13
C TYR A 179 5.03 -3.94 5.57
N SER A 180 5.47 -2.83 6.15
CA SER A 180 5.54 -2.70 7.59
C SER A 180 4.12 -2.65 8.16
N SER A 181 3.92 -3.32 9.28
CA SER A 181 2.64 -3.28 9.99
C SER A 181 2.57 -2.08 10.93
N ASP A 182 3.63 -1.27 11.05
CA ASP A 182 3.57 -0.03 11.80
C ASP A 182 2.68 1.01 11.12
N LYS A 183 1.75 1.53 11.92
CA LYS A 183 0.75 2.49 11.50
C LYS A 183 0.69 3.64 12.49
N ILE A 184 0.54 4.86 11.99
CA ILE A 184 -0.02 5.95 12.78
C ILE A 184 -1.52 5.77 12.84
N ALA A 185 -2.04 5.61 14.06
CA ALA A 185 -3.45 5.50 14.34
C ALA A 185 -4.04 6.88 14.61
N TYR A 186 -5.26 7.10 14.13
CA TYR A 186 -6.02 8.35 14.30
C TYR A 186 -7.26 8.02 15.12
N VAL A 187 -7.18 8.32 16.42
CA VAL A 187 -8.14 7.86 17.42
C VAL A 187 -8.79 9.07 18.08
N VAL A 188 -10.09 9.25 17.86
CA VAL A 188 -10.89 10.35 18.43
C VAL A 188 -12.27 9.81 18.80
N ASP A 189 -12.74 10.08 20.02
CA ASP A 189 -14.07 9.66 20.49
C ASP A 189 -15.19 10.05 19.51
N GLY A 190 -16.01 9.08 19.14
CA GLY A 190 -17.13 9.25 18.21
C GLY A 190 -16.73 9.33 16.72
N LYS A 191 -15.45 9.21 16.40
CA LYS A 191 -14.93 9.14 15.03
C LYS A 191 -14.51 7.71 14.67
N GLU A 192 -14.39 7.43 13.38
CA GLU A 192 -13.84 6.15 12.94
C GLU A 192 -12.34 6.05 13.30
N TYR A 193 -11.91 4.85 13.66
CA TYR A 193 -10.51 4.52 13.87
C TYR A 193 -9.78 4.60 12.54
N GLY A 194 -8.88 5.57 12.41
CA GLY A 194 -8.05 5.71 11.22
C GLY A 194 -6.70 5.06 11.38
N SER A 195 -6.10 4.60 10.29
CA SER A 195 -4.71 4.16 10.29
C SER A 195 -4.05 4.44 8.94
N ILE A 196 -2.82 4.92 9.00
CA ILE A 196 -1.97 5.21 7.83
C ILE A 196 -0.58 4.66 8.14
N SER A 197 0.06 4.01 7.17
CA SER A 197 1.43 3.52 7.36
C SER A 197 2.39 4.64 7.75
N ILE A 198 3.40 4.32 8.57
CA ILE A 198 4.33 5.32 9.11
C ILE A 198 5.08 6.11 8.03
N ASP A 199 5.30 5.53 6.85
CA ASP A 199 5.97 6.17 5.71
C ASP A 199 5.07 7.19 4.96
N LYS A 200 3.75 7.10 5.15
CA LYS A 200 2.76 7.99 4.51
C LYS A 200 2.16 9.00 5.49
N ALA A 201 2.12 8.70 6.77
CA ALA A 201 1.64 9.61 7.80
C ALA A 201 2.62 10.77 8.01
N THR A 202 2.19 12.01 7.73
CA THR A 202 3.04 13.20 7.94
C THR A 202 2.50 14.16 9.00
N SER A 203 1.39 13.81 9.66
CA SER A 203 0.76 14.57 10.74
C SER A 203 -0.03 13.61 11.63
N PRO A 204 -0.04 13.77 12.96
CA PRO A 204 -0.89 12.97 13.86
C PRO A 204 -2.34 13.48 13.94
N GLU A 205 -2.63 14.63 13.33
CA GLU A 205 -3.93 15.27 13.44
C GLU A 205 -5.00 14.53 12.64
N TYR A 206 -6.20 14.37 13.21
CA TYR A 206 -7.29 13.62 12.59
C TYR A 206 -7.71 14.13 11.20
N TRP A 207 -7.60 15.45 10.96
CA TRP A 207 -7.91 16.03 9.64
C TRP A 207 -7.01 15.49 8.53
N PHE A 208 -5.78 15.07 8.86
CA PHE A 208 -4.84 14.51 7.89
C PHE A 208 -5.33 13.15 7.40
N TYR A 209 -5.87 12.34 8.31
CA TYR A 209 -6.52 11.07 7.97
C TYR A 209 -7.78 11.28 7.10
N GLU A 210 -8.61 12.26 7.44
CA GLU A 210 -9.79 12.60 6.62
C GLU A 210 -9.40 13.05 5.20
N ASP A 211 -8.35 13.88 5.05
CA ASP A 211 -7.82 14.29 3.73
C ASP A 211 -7.23 13.10 2.96
N TYR A 212 -6.45 12.24 3.63
CA TYR A 212 -5.87 11.04 3.03
C TYR A 212 -6.94 10.08 2.49
N ASN A 213 -8.01 9.84 3.25
CA ASN A 213 -9.15 9.02 2.80
C ASN A 213 -9.86 9.64 1.60
N GLN A 214 -10.07 10.96 1.59
CA GLN A 214 -10.69 11.63 0.44
C GLN A 214 -9.85 11.51 -0.84
N LYS A 215 -8.51 11.57 -0.71
CA LYS A 215 -7.61 11.36 -1.84
C LYS A 215 -7.66 9.93 -2.36
N TRP A 216 -7.72 8.93 -1.48
CA TRP A 216 -7.95 7.54 -1.88
C TRP A 216 -9.27 7.36 -2.63
N ASP A 217 -10.36 7.90 -2.12
CA ASP A 217 -11.66 7.80 -2.80
C ASP A 217 -11.66 8.49 -4.17
N ALA A 218 -10.92 9.60 -4.29
CA ALA A 218 -10.73 10.28 -5.57
C ALA A 218 -9.85 9.48 -6.54
N TYR A 219 -8.83 8.78 -6.02
CA TYR A 219 -7.99 7.88 -6.78
C TYR A 219 -8.80 6.68 -7.30
N ASP A 220 -9.56 6.00 -6.44
CA ASP A 220 -10.37 4.84 -6.81
C ASP A 220 -11.37 5.20 -7.92
N ARG A 221 -12.10 6.31 -7.79
CA ARG A 221 -13.01 6.80 -8.84
C ARG A 221 -12.28 7.11 -10.15
N ALA A 222 -11.10 7.72 -10.08
CA ALA A 222 -10.32 8.06 -11.27
C ALA A 222 -9.77 6.81 -11.97
N LEU A 223 -9.39 5.80 -11.19
CA LEU A 223 -8.91 4.51 -11.67
C LEU A 223 -10.03 3.71 -12.33
N GLU A 224 -11.22 3.65 -11.71
CA GLU A 224 -12.41 3.02 -12.31
C GLU A 224 -12.77 3.69 -13.65
N ALA A 225 -12.82 5.01 -13.69
CA ALA A 225 -13.08 5.75 -14.93
C ALA A 225 -12.02 5.47 -15.99
N TYR A 226 -10.74 5.47 -15.61
CA TYR A 226 -9.64 5.14 -16.53
C TYR A 226 -9.75 3.71 -17.08
N ASN A 227 -10.04 2.72 -16.23
CA ASN A 227 -10.22 1.34 -16.67
C ASN A 227 -11.40 1.21 -17.65
N SER A 228 -12.53 1.89 -17.38
CA SER A 228 -13.67 1.96 -18.30
C SER A 228 -13.27 2.54 -19.66
N ASP A 229 -12.52 3.65 -19.67
CA ASP A 229 -12.12 4.31 -20.91
C ASP A 229 -11.09 3.47 -21.70
N ILE A 230 -10.23 2.71 -21.01
CA ILE A 230 -9.32 1.74 -21.63
C ILE A 230 -10.10 0.62 -22.33
N GLU A 231 -11.16 0.10 -21.72
CA GLU A 231 -12.01 -0.91 -22.36
C GLU A 231 -12.68 -0.38 -23.63
N GLU A 232 -13.16 0.86 -23.61
CA GLU A 232 -13.74 1.50 -24.79
C GLU A 232 -12.70 1.75 -25.88
N TYR A 233 -11.51 2.23 -25.50
CA TYR A 233 -10.39 2.41 -26.41
C TYR A 233 -9.97 1.10 -27.07
N ASN A 234 -9.84 0.01 -26.29
CA ASN A 234 -9.49 -1.30 -26.82
C ASN A 234 -10.52 -1.81 -27.83
N LYS A 235 -11.82 -1.65 -27.55
CA LYS A 235 -12.90 -1.98 -28.50
C LYS A 235 -12.82 -1.14 -29.78
N ALA A 236 -12.45 0.13 -29.67
CA ALA A 236 -12.28 1.02 -30.82
C ALA A 236 -11.07 0.61 -31.68
N VAL A 237 -9.96 0.21 -31.05
CA VAL A 237 -8.79 -0.34 -31.74
C VAL A 237 -9.15 -1.63 -32.49
N GLU A 238 -9.84 -2.58 -31.85
CA GLU A 238 -10.29 -3.82 -32.49
C GLU A 238 -11.25 -3.56 -33.67
N ALA A 239 -12.10 -2.55 -33.57
CA ALA A 239 -12.98 -2.14 -34.66
C ALA A 239 -12.19 -1.52 -35.82
N TYR A 240 -11.20 -0.68 -35.52
CA TYR A 240 -10.30 -0.11 -36.52
C TYR A 240 -9.49 -1.19 -37.25
N GLU A 241 -8.93 -2.15 -36.52
CA GLU A 241 -8.17 -3.28 -37.11
C GLU A 241 -9.03 -4.08 -38.09
N ARG A 242 -10.29 -4.37 -37.74
CA ARG A 242 -11.24 -5.04 -38.65
C ARG A 242 -11.52 -4.23 -39.92
N ASP A 243 -11.60 -2.91 -39.80
CA ASP A 243 -11.84 -2.04 -40.97
C ASP A 243 -10.58 -1.91 -41.85
N VAL A 244 -9.39 -1.94 -41.25
CA VAL A 244 -8.12 -2.05 -41.98
C VAL A 244 -8.08 -3.35 -42.77
N ASP A 245 -8.38 -4.50 -42.14
CA ASP A 245 -8.43 -5.81 -42.82
C ASP A 245 -9.42 -5.81 -43.99
N ALA A 246 -10.60 -5.19 -43.81
CA ALA A 246 -11.60 -5.05 -44.85
C ALA A 246 -11.10 -4.19 -46.02
N TYR A 247 -10.41 -3.09 -45.73
CA TYR A 247 -9.78 -2.24 -46.74
C TYR A 247 -8.66 -2.98 -47.49
N GLU A 248 -7.75 -3.65 -46.78
CA GLU A 248 -6.66 -4.41 -47.39
C GLU A 248 -7.17 -5.52 -48.29
N THR A 249 -8.21 -6.24 -47.83
CA THR A 249 -8.91 -7.25 -48.62
C THR A 249 -9.55 -6.63 -49.87
N ALA A 250 -10.21 -5.48 -49.72
CA ALA A 250 -10.84 -4.78 -50.83
C ALA A 250 -9.81 -4.27 -51.85
N VAL A 251 -8.66 -3.75 -51.42
CA VAL A 251 -7.56 -3.35 -52.33
C VAL A 251 -6.91 -4.57 -52.97
N GLY A 252 -6.77 -5.69 -52.25
CA GLY A 252 -6.22 -6.94 -52.77
C GLY A 252 -4.78 -6.82 -53.29
N GLY A 253 -3.97 -5.94 -52.67
CA GLY A 253 -2.60 -5.64 -53.10
C GLY A 253 -2.47 -4.88 -54.42
N ARG A 254 -3.59 -4.44 -55.02
CA ARG A 254 -3.59 -3.69 -56.29
C ARG A 254 -2.99 -2.30 -56.07
N THR A 255 -2.02 -1.94 -56.89
CA THR A 255 -1.40 -0.61 -56.89
C THR A 255 -2.06 0.35 -57.89
N HIS A 256 -3.02 -0.15 -58.67
CA HIS A 256 -3.76 0.61 -59.68
C HIS A 256 -5.22 0.16 -59.73
N ILE A 257 -6.14 1.13 -59.70
CA ILE A 257 -7.58 0.93 -59.85
C ILE A 257 -8.03 1.76 -61.06
N SER A 258 -8.51 1.09 -62.11
CA SER A 258 -8.92 1.74 -63.37
C SER A 258 -10.40 2.13 -63.38
N ASP A 259 -11.21 1.46 -62.57
CA ASP A 259 -12.64 1.74 -62.44
C ASP A 259 -12.86 2.97 -61.53
N PRO A 260 -13.44 4.08 -62.04
CA PRO A 260 -13.63 5.30 -61.25
C PRO A 260 -14.50 5.11 -60.01
N GLU A 261 -15.55 4.28 -60.09
CA GLU A 261 -16.48 4.04 -58.97
C GLU A 261 -15.81 3.22 -57.86
N GLU A 262 -15.07 2.17 -58.22
CA GLU A 262 -14.26 1.40 -57.26
C GLU A 262 -13.18 2.27 -56.60
N TYR A 263 -12.52 3.15 -57.39
CA TYR A 263 -11.52 4.07 -56.86
C TYR A 263 -12.11 5.03 -55.82
N GLU A 264 -13.25 5.68 -56.13
CA GLU A 264 -13.91 6.61 -55.21
C GLU A 264 -14.32 5.91 -53.89
N ARG A 265 -14.81 4.67 -53.98
CA ARG A 265 -15.14 3.87 -52.81
C ARG A 265 -13.91 3.57 -51.94
N LEU A 266 -12.82 3.10 -52.54
CA LEU A 266 -11.59 2.77 -51.82
C LEU A 266 -10.92 4.02 -51.23
N ASP A 267 -10.94 5.14 -51.94
CA ASP A 267 -10.43 6.42 -51.46
C ASP A 267 -11.22 6.90 -50.24
N LYS A 268 -12.55 6.78 -50.26
CA LYS A 268 -13.39 7.06 -49.09
C LYS A 268 -13.03 6.17 -47.90
N MET A 269 -12.89 4.86 -48.10
CA MET A 269 -12.49 3.94 -47.02
C MET A 269 -11.12 4.32 -46.44
N TYR A 270 -10.15 4.65 -47.29
CA TYR A 270 -8.83 5.09 -46.86
C TYR A 270 -8.91 6.38 -46.02
N ASN A 271 -9.65 7.39 -46.48
CA ASN A 271 -9.81 8.65 -45.75
C ASN A 271 -10.51 8.45 -44.41
N ASP A 272 -11.55 7.60 -44.35
CA ASP A 272 -12.24 7.23 -43.11
C ASP A 272 -11.26 6.52 -42.13
N LEU A 273 -10.41 5.61 -42.62
CA LEU A 273 -9.38 4.95 -41.81
C LEU A 273 -8.34 5.95 -41.27
N LYS A 274 -7.82 6.85 -42.11
CA LYS A 274 -6.85 7.88 -41.68
C LYS A 274 -7.43 8.82 -40.61
N ALA A 275 -8.72 9.16 -40.72
CA ALA A 275 -9.40 9.96 -39.71
C ALA A 275 -9.48 9.22 -38.36
N ARG A 276 -9.92 7.96 -38.37
CA ARG A 276 -9.99 7.12 -37.15
C ARG A 276 -8.64 6.84 -36.52
N GLU A 277 -7.61 6.60 -37.34
CA GLU A 277 -6.23 6.45 -36.86
C GLU A 277 -5.79 7.67 -36.04
N ASN A 278 -6.10 8.88 -36.52
CA ASN A 278 -5.78 10.12 -35.80
C ASN A 278 -6.62 10.29 -34.52
N GLU A 279 -7.89 9.89 -34.52
CA GLU A 279 -8.73 9.90 -33.30
C GLU A 279 -8.19 8.93 -32.24
N LEU A 280 -7.80 7.72 -32.64
CA LEU A 280 -7.18 6.74 -31.75
C LEU A 280 -5.83 7.23 -31.21
N ASP A 281 -4.99 7.85 -32.03
CA ASP A 281 -3.72 8.42 -31.56
C ASP A 281 -3.92 9.50 -30.49
N ILE A 282 -4.90 10.39 -30.69
CA ILE A 282 -5.25 11.43 -29.70
C ILE A 282 -5.75 10.78 -28.40
N SER A 283 -6.72 9.86 -28.51
CA SER A 283 -7.28 9.17 -27.35
C SER A 283 -6.22 8.38 -26.58
N GLY A 284 -5.32 7.70 -27.28
CA GLY A 284 -4.21 6.94 -26.68
C GLY A 284 -3.25 7.85 -25.92
N ARG A 285 -2.93 9.03 -26.46
CA ARG A 285 -2.10 10.03 -25.74
C ARG A 285 -2.78 10.58 -24.50
N GLU A 286 -4.08 10.85 -24.55
CA GLU A 286 -4.86 11.32 -23.40
C GLU A 286 -4.95 10.27 -22.29
N LEU A 287 -5.16 9.00 -22.66
CA LEU A 287 -5.13 7.88 -21.73
C LEU A 287 -3.74 7.68 -21.11
N GLY A 288 -2.67 7.79 -21.92
CA GLY A 288 -1.29 7.78 -21.42
C GLY A 288 -1.06 8.85 -20.36
N ALA A 289 -1.41 10.10 -20.64
CA ALA A 289 -1.26 11.18 -19.67
C ALA A 289 -2.13 11.00 -18.41
N ARG A 290 -3.29 10.34 -18.51
CA ARG A 290 -4.12 9.99 -17.35
C ARG A 290 -3.50 8.91 -16.49
N ARG A 291 -2.88 7.91 -17.12
CA ARG A 291 -2.13 6.86 -16.42
C ARG A 291 -0.99 7.48 -15.61
N ASP A 292 -0.19 8.35 -16.21
CA ASP A 292 0.91 9.03 -15.49
C ASP A 292 0.41 9.75 -14.23
N ARG A 293 -0.75 10.44 -14.31
CA ARG A 293 -1.35 11.10 -13.14
C ARG A 293 -1.89 10.14 -12.08
N LEU A 294 -2.33 8.94 -12.48
CA LEU A 294 -2.74 7.91 -11.53
C LEU A 294 -1.51 7.33 -10.83
N ASP A 295 -0.44 7.06 -11.57
CA ASP A 295 0.81 6.54 -11.03
C ASP A 295 1.41 7.53 -10.00
N GLU A 296 1.46 8.83 -10.30
CA GLU A 296 1.88 9.87 -9.35
C GLU A 296 1.05 9.90 -8.05
N ARG A 297 -0.28 9.76 -8.16
CA ARG A 297 -1.17 9.70 -6.99
C ARG A 297 -0.99 8.42 -6.19
N GLN A 298 -0.74 7.31 -6.87
CA GLN A 298 -0.48 6.03 -6.21
C GLN A 298 0.83 6.08 -5.43
N GLU A 299 1.87 6.73 -5.95
CA GLU A 299 3.11 6.95 -5.21
C GLU A 299 2.90 7.80 -3.94
N GLU A 300 2.10 8.86 -4.03
CA GLU A 300 1.73 9.69 -2.87
C GLU A 300 0.98 8.88 -1.81
N LEU A 301 -0.05 8.13 -2.23
CA LEU A 301 -0.95 7.43 -1.31
C LEU A 301 -0.38 6.11 -0.77
N GLY A 302 0.49 5.47 -1.53
CA GLY A 302 0.94 4.09 -1.29
C GLY A 302 0.15 3.07 -2.10
N TYR A 303 0.57 1.80 -1.98
CA TYR A 303 0.00 0.70 -2.77
C TYR A 303 -1.17 -0.02 -2.07
N TYR A 304 -1.47 0.40 -0.84
CA TYR A 304 -2.47 -0.19 0.01
C TYR A 304 -2.94 0.83 1.05
N ARG A 305 -4.15 0.62 1.59
CA ARG A 305 -4.72 1.37 2.71
C ARG A 305 -5.34 0.42 3.73
N TRP A 306 -5.50 0.89 4.95
CA TRP A 306 -6.11 0.13 6.03
C TRP A 306 -7.59 0.51 6.16
N GLU A 307 -8.47 -0.48 6.31
CA GLU A 307 -9.86 -0.20 6.66
C GLU A 307 -9.97 0.17 8.14
N SER A 308 -11.04 0.89 8.49
CA SER A 308 -11.29 1.25 9.88
C SER A 308 -11.65 0.01 10.71
N LEU A 309 -11.15 -0.04 11.94
CA LEU A 309 -11.55 -1.06 12.94
C LEU A 309 -12.94 -0.78 13.54
N GLY A 310 -13.48 0.42 13.38
CA GLY A 310 -14.80 0.80 13.91
C GLY A 310 -14.85 2.23 14.41
N VAL A 311 -16.01 2.64 14.94
CA VAL A 311 -16.17 3.96 15.58
C VAL A 311 -15.68 3.88 17.02
N VAL A 312 -14.72 4.73 17.38
CA VAL A 312 -14.14 4.84 18.71
C VAL A 312 -15.21 5.27 19.71
N MET A 313 -15.37 4.50 20.78
CA MET A 313 -16.26 4.80 21.90
C MET A 313 -15.48 5.45 23.06
N SER A 314 -14.31 4.92 23.39
CA SER A 314 -13.44 5.44 24.46
C SER A 314 -11.99 5.04 24.25
N VAL A 315 -11.09 5.85 24.80
CA VAL A 315 -9.64 5.66 24.77
C VAL A 315 -9.08 5.80 26.18
N ASP A 316 -8.42 4.75 26.68
CA ASP A 316 -7.79 4.72 28.01
C ASP A 316 -6.28 4.54 27.87
N GLY A 317 -5.50 5.52 28.36
CA GLY A 317 -4.03 5.51 28.30
C GLY A 317 -3.36 5.24 29.66
N TYR A 318 -2.29 4.46 29.64
CA TYR A 318 -1.49 4.05 30.81
C TYR A 318 -0.01 4.37 30.58
N TRP A 319 0.52 5.32 31.35
CA TRP A 319 1.88 5.89 31.28
C TRP A 319 2.73 5.50 32.50
#